data_AF-A0A8T4JLH1-F1
#
_entry.id   AF-A0A8T4JLH1-F1
#
_cell.length_a   1.000
_cell.length_b   1.000
_cell.length_c   1.000
_cell.angle_alpha   90.00
_cell.angle_beta   90.00
_cell.angle_gamma   90.00
#
_symmetry.space_group_name_H-M   'P 1'
#
loop_
_entity.id
_entity.type
_entity.pdbx_description
1 polymer ?
#
loop_
_entity_poly.entity_id
_entity_poly.type
_entity_poly.pdbx_seq_one_letter_code
_entity_poly.pdbx_strand_id
1 'polypeptide(L)'
;MKNEKLFYIGIGVIILLVIGIIALDIFILITSEKSKQVKENIVDLDLDKYRGENIPEKCRLPIYENDINWWKQHLSHHGITLHCLDYYKEVE
;
A
#
# COMPACT_ATOMS: atom_id res chain seq x y z
N MET A 1 -29.46 19.34 -48.38
CA MET A 1 -28.15 18.63 -48.45
C MET A 1 -27.00 19.21 -47.61
N LYS A 2 -26.84 20.53 -47.39
CA LYS A 2 -25.72 21.05 -46.56
C LYS A 2 -25.91 20.86 -45.05
N ASN A 3 -27.15 20.81 -44.58
CA ASN A 3 -27.48 20.81 -43.14
C ASN A 3 -27.38 19.42 -42.50
N GLU A 4 -27.52 18.35 -43.31
CA GLU A 4 -27.44 16.96 -42.83
C GLU A 4 -26.02 16.59 -42.41
N LYS A 5 -25.01 17.06 -43.15
CA LYS A 5 -23.59 16.81 -42.81
C LYS A 5 -23.18 17.48 -41.50
N LEU A 6 -23.70 18.68 -41.21
CA LEU A 6 -23.49 19.38 -39.94
C LEU A 6 -24.13 18.64 -38.76
N PHE A 7 -25.28 18.01 -38.98
CA PHE A 7 -25.97 17.23 -37.97
C PHE A 7 -25.19 15.96 -37.58
N TYR A 8 -24.62 15.24 -38.55
CA TYR A 8 -23.79 14.07 -38.30
C TYR A 8 -22.48 14.41 -37.59
N ILE A 9 -21.86 15.55 -37.91
CA ILE A 9 -20.66 16.03 -37.20
C ILE A 9 -21.00 16.34 -35.74
N GLY A 10 -22.14 17.00 -35.49
CA GLY A 10 -22.59 17.29 -34.12
C GLY A 10 -22.87 16.02 -33.29
N ILE A 11 -23.56 15.05 -33.87
CA ILE A 11 -23.86 13.76 -33.20
C ILE A 11 -22.57 12.98 -32.93
N GLY A 12 -21.62 12.97 -33.87
CA GLY A 12 -20.34 12.29 -33.70
C GLY A 12 -19.54 12.83 -32.51
N VAL A 13 -19.53 14.15 -32.31
CA VAL A 13 -18.84 14.78 -31.16
C VAL A 13 -19.51 14.42 -29.84
N ILE A 14 -20.83 14.36 -29.80
CA ILE A 14 -21.59 13.99 -28.58
C ILE A 14 -21.30 12.54 -28.18
N ILE A 15 -21.27 11.61 -29.14
CA ILE A 15 -20.96 10.19 -28.88
C ILE A 15 -19.54 10.04 -28.32
N LEU A 16 -18.57 10.78 -28.88
CA LEU A 16 -17.18 10.71 -28.45
C LEU A 16 -17.01 11.24 -27.01
N LEU A 17 -17.75 12.29 -26.65
CA LEU A 17 -17.79 12.83 -25.28
C LEU A 17 -18.36 11.82 -24.28
N VAL A 18 -19.44 11.11 -24.63
CA VAL A 18 -20.07 10.13 -23.74
C VAL A 18 -19.15 8.92 -23.48
N ILE A 19 -18.47 8.42 -24.51
CA ILE A 19 -17.53 7.29 -24.36
C ILE A 19 -16.33 7.69 -23.48
N GLY A 20 -15.84 8.93 -23.61
CA GLY A 20 -14.74 9.44 -22.79
C GLY A 20 -15.05 9.46 -21.29
N ILE A 21 -16.28 9.85 -20.92
CA ILE A 21 -16.71 9.89 -19.51
C ILE A 21 -16.77 8.47 -18.93
N ILE A 22 -17.38 7.53 -19.65
CA ILE A 22 -17.54 6.13 -19.20
C ILE A 22 -16.17 5.44 -19.04
N ALA A 23 -15.23 5.71 -19.95
CA ALA A 23 -13.89 5.12 -19.88
C ALA A 23 -13.09 5.59 -18.65
N LEU A 24 -13.28 6.84 -18.22
CA LEU A 24 -12.63 7.39 -17.03
C LEU A 24 -13.17 6.74 -15.74
N ASP A 25 -14.48 6.56 -15.64
CA ASP A 25 -15.11 5.93 -14.46
C ASP A 25 -14.67 4.48 -14.28
N ILE A 26 -14.57 3.70 -15.37
CA ILE A 26 -14.10 2.32 -15.33
C ILE A 26 -12.63 2.24 -14.91
N PHE A 27 -11.78 3.15 -15.40
CA PHE A 27 -10.36 3.19 -15.07
C PHE A 27 -10.10 3.50 -13.58
N ILE A 28 -10.90 4.41 -12.99
CA ILE A 28 -10.83 4.73 -11.56
C ILE A 28 -11.26 3.54 -10.70
N LEU A 29 -12.30 2.80 -11.12
CA LEU A 29 -12.75 1.62 -10.40
C LEU A 29 -11.67 0.51 -10.35
N ILE A 30 -11.03 0.22 -11.49
CA ILE A 30 -9.97 -0.80 -11.60
C ILE A 30 -8.73 -0.42 -10.77
N THR A 31 -8.37 0.86 -10.74
CA THR A 31 -7.23 1.33 -9.94
C THR A 31 -7.52 1.34 -8.43
N SER A 32 -8.79 1.50 -8.02
CA SER A 32 -9.19 1.47 -6.62
C SER A 32 -9.12 0.07 -5.98
N GLU A 33 -9.35 -1.02 -6.73
CA GLU A 33 -9.30 -2.38 -6.17
C GLU A 33 -7.88 -2.82 -5.80
N LYS A 34 -6.86 -2.39 -6.56
CA LYS A 34 -5.45 -2.67 -6.23
C LYS A 34 -4.97 -2.02 -4.95
N SER A 35 -5.62 -0.94 -4.50
CA SER A 35 -5.27 -0.24 -3.26
C SER A 35 -5.82 -0.95 -2.00
N LYS A 36 -6.92 -1.70 -2.11
CA LYS A 36 -7.55 -2.35 -0.94
C LYS A 36 -6.88 -3.66 -0.54
N GLN A 37 -6.25 -4.37 -1.46
CA GLN A 37 -5.58 -5.65 -1.15
C GLN A 37 -4.20 -5.53 -0.48
N VAL A 38 -3.61 -4.34 -0.39
CA VAL A 38 -2.32 -4.15 0.31
C VAL A 38 -2.50 -4.05 1.83
N LYS A 39 -3.73 -3.85 2.33
CA LYS A 39 -3.99 -3.71 3.77
C LYS A 39 -4.34 -5.02 4.49
N GLU A 40 -4.45 -6.13 3.76
CA GLU A 40 -4.97 -7.40 4.27
C GLU A 40 -4.00 -8.58 4.05
N ASN A 41 -2.71 -8.28 4.00
CA ASN A 41 -1.63 -9.27 4.14
C ASN A 41 -0.70 -8.89 5.31
N ILE A 42 -1.25 -8.30 6.37
CA ILE A 42 -0.64 -8.47 7.68
C ILE A 42 -0.94 -9.92 8.03
N VAL A 43 -0.07 -10.80 7.55
CA VAL A 43 0.22 -12.07 8.23
C VAL A 43 0.18 -11.72 9.70
N ASP A 44 -0.66 -12.42 10.47
CA ASP A 44 -0.73 -12.39 11.92
C ASP A 44 0.62 -12.88 12.47
N LEU A 45 1.66 -12.11 12.17
CA LEU A 45 2.98 -12.20 12.76
C LEU A 45 2.70 -11.86 14.20
N ASP A 46 2.80 -12.87 15.05
CA ASP A 46 2.85 -12.69 16.49
C ASP A 46 4.01 -11.72 16.78
N LEU A 47 3.71 -10.43 16.76
CA LEU A 47 4.67 -9.36 17.01
C LEU A 47 4.90 -9.21 18.52
N ASP A 48 4.03 -9.79 19.33
CA ASP A 48 4.10 -9.73 20.77
C ASP A 48 5.33 -10.49 21.29
N LYS A 49 5.80 -11.52 20.58
CA LYS A 49 7.10 -12.15 20.86
C LYS A 49 8.28 -11.18 20.80
N TYR A 50 8.20 -10.13 19.98
CA TYR A 50 9.24 -9.07 19.89
C TYR A 50 9.00 -7.90 20.85
N ARG A 51 7.88 -7.91 21.58
CA ARG A 51 7.51 -6.96 22.64
C ARG A 51 7.65 -7.57 24.03
N GLY A 52 7.91 -8.87 24.09
CA GLY A 52 8.02 -9.64 25.32
C GLY A 52 9.23 -9.27 26.17
N GLU A 53 9.20 -9.76 27.41
CA GLU A 53 10.21 -9.45 28.42
C GLU A 53 11.60 -10.03 28.09
N ASN A 54 11.67 -11.02 27.21
CA ASN A 54 12.89 -11.67 26.74
C ASN A 54 13.81 -10.73 25.95
N ILE A 55 13.26 -9.64 25.39
CA ILE A 55 14.05 -8.60 24.71
C ILE A 55 14.25 -7.43 25.67
N PRO A 56 15.47 -6.87 25.81
CA PRO A 56 15.70 -5.67 26.62
C PRO A 56 14.79 -4.53 26.18
N GLU A 57 14.28 -3.74 27.11
CA GLU A 57 13.32 -2.65 26.84
C GLU A 57 13.74 -1.74 25.68
N LYS A 58 15.02 -1.33 25.66
CA LYS A 58 15.63 -0.51 24.60
C LYS A 58 15.64 -1.15 23.20
N CYS A 59 15.46 -2.45 23.12
CA CYS A 59 15.50 -3.25 21.90
C CYS A 59 14.13 -3.84 21.54
N ARG A 60 13.09 -3.65 22.36
CA ARG A 60 11.75 -4.17 22.08
C ARG A 60 11.14 -3.46 20.86
N LEU A 61 10.30 -4.19 20.14
CA LEU A 61 9.49 -3.61 19.08
C LEU A 61 8.51 -2.59 19.69
N PRO A 62 8.45 -1.35 19.21
CA PRO A 62 7.46 -0.38 19.71
C PRO A 62 6.03 -0.81 19.40
N ILE A 63 5.07 -0.42 20.23
CA ILE A 63 3.64 -0.76 20.05
C ILE A 63 3.07 -0.16 18.76
N TYR A 64 3.60 0.99 18.32
CA TYR A 64 3.18 1.66 17.09
C TYR A 64 3.77 1.03 15.82
N GLU A 65 4.76 0.15 15.94
CA GLU A 65 5.41 -0.50 14.81
C GLU A 65 4.75 -1.85 14.53
N ASN A 66 4.39 -2.06 13.27
CA ASN A 66 3.65 -3.24 12.80
C ASN A 66 4.44 -4.01 11.73
N ASP A 67 5.59 -3.51 11.30
CA ASP A 67 6.48 -4.18 10.34
C ASP A 67 7.82 -4.51 11.01
N ILE A 68 8.00 -5.80 11.29
CA ILE A 68 9.22 -6.34 11.87
C ILE A 68 10.45 -6.16 10.96
N ASN A 69 10.26 -6.24 9.64
CA ASN A 69 11.36 -6.11 8.69
C ASN A 69 11.82 -4.65 8.61
N TRP A 70 10.87 -3.72 8.60
CA TRP A 70 11.18 -2.30 8.68
C TRP A 70 11.92 -1.97 9.99
N TRP A 71 11.46 -2.50 11.12
CA TRP A 71 12.13 -2.28 12.41
C TRP A 71 13.55 -2.84 12.45
N LYS A 72 13.76 -4.07 11.95
CA LYS A 72 15.11 -4.66 11.80
C LYS A 72 16.01 -3.76 10.95
N GLN A 73 15.49 -3.22 9.85
CA GLN A 73 16.23 -2.28 9.01
C GLN A 73 16.57 -0.99 9.76
N HIS A 74 15.62 -0.42 10.50
CA HIS A 74 15.83 0.77 11.33
C HIS A 74 16.96 0.55 12.34
N LEU A 75 16.92 -0.57 13.07
CA LEU A 75 17.95 -0.94 14.05
C LEU A 75 19.33 -1.16 13.40
N SER A 76 19.37 -1.62 12.15
CA SER A 76 20.62 -1.86 11.41
C SER A 76 21.36 -0.60 10.97
N HIS A 77 20.66 0.53 10.83
CA HIS A 77 21.27 1.79 10.36
C HIS A 77 22.09 2.51 11.43
N HIS A 78 21.83 2.25 12.72
CA HIS A 78 22.55 2.89 13.80
C HIS A 78 23.46 1.89 14.51
N GLY A 79 24.77 2.16 14.52
CA GLY A 79 25.75 1.29 15.19
C GLY A 79 25.46 1.06 16.68
N ILE A 80 24.77 2.00 17.33
CA ILE A 80 24.35 1.91 18.73
C ILE A 80 23.20 0.93 18.93
N THR A 81 22.38 0.67 17.92
CA THR A 81 21.22 -0.26 18.00
C THR A 81 21.47 -1.58 17.28
N LEU A 82 22.64 -1.74 16.65
CA LEU A 82 22.99 -2.94 15.90
C LEU A 82 22.96 -4.21 16.78
N HIS A 83 23.39 -4.11 18.05
CA HIS A 83 23.33 -5.21 19.02
C HIS A 83 21.89 -5.66 19.32
N CYS A 84 20.89 -4.82 19.07
CA CYS A 84 19.49 -5.21 19.27
C CYS A 84 19.07 -6.32 18.29
N LEU A 85 19.67 -6.38 17.10
CA LEU A 85 19.32 -7.38 16.08
C LEU A 85 19.59 -8.82 16.51
N ASP A 86 20.52 -9.05 17.44
CA ASP A 86 20.84 -10.40 17.91
C ASP A 86 19.66 -11.03 18.67
N TYR A 87 18.92 -10.23 19.44
CA TYR A 87 17.67 -10.68 20.09
C TYR A 87 16.58 -11.08 19.10
N TYR A 88 16.61 -10.54 17.88
CA TYR A 88 15.60 -10.86 16.86
C TYR A 88 15.95 -12.13 16.07
N LYS A 89 17.21 -12.59 16.09
CA LYS A 89 17.63 -13.87 15.51
C LYS A 89 17.28 -15.04 16.42
N GLU A 90 17.26 -14.82 17.73
CA GLU A 90 16.92 -15.84 18.74
C GLU A 90 15.41 -16.08 18.88
N VAL A 91 14.60 -15.16 18.34
CA VAL A 91 13.13 -15.16 18.44
C VAL A 91 12.44 -15.66 17.15
N GLU A 92 13.20 -15.83 16.06
CA GLU A 92 12.76 -16.50 14.82
C GLU A 92 12.67 -18.02 14.99
#